data_AF-A0A0B5QJ44-F1
#
_entry.id   AF-A0A0B5QJ44-F1
#
_cell.length_a   1.000
_cell.length_b   1.000
_cell.length_c   1.000
_cell.angle_alpha   90.00
_cell.angle_beta   90.00
_cell.angle_gamma   90.00
#
_symmetry.space_group_name_H-M   'P 1'
#
loop_
_entity.id
_entity.type
_entity.pdbx_description
1 polymer ?
#
loop_
_entity_poly.entity_id
_entity_poly.type
_entity_poly.pdbx_seq_one_letter_code
_entity_poly.pdbx_strand_id
1 'polypeptide(L)'
;MDNINTKYKEQLHNGNLVLRTDSGFGSTVNVEKLLSIPKLRFFTKGYSKRTASNLMKDIHYSKYNQADRTAYVYELQQNNGIRYIIVQMLSSKGKLKYSLLITNISGGR
;
A
#
# COMPACT_ATOMS: atom_id res chain seq x y z
N MET A 1 -19.94 -26.88 10.09
CA MET A 1 -19.93 -25.78 11.08
C MET A 1 -19.07 -24.66 10.54
N ASP A 2 -19.71 -23.54 10.21
CA ASP A 2 -19.04 -22.33 9.75
C ASP A 2 -18.37 -21.63 10.92
N ASN A 3 -17.04 -21.74 11.03
CA ASN A 3 -16.26 -20.90 11.93
C ASN A 3 -15.44 -19.89 11.12
N ILE A 4 -14.97 -18.86 11.82
CA ILE A 4 -14.22 -17.77 11.21
C ILE A 4 -12.95 -18.25 10.48
N ASN A 5 -12.26 -19.26 11.01
CA ASN A 5 -11.04 -19.80 10.41
C ASN A 5 -11.32 -20.51 9.08
N THR A 6 -12.43 -21.26 8.99
CA THR A 6 -12.86 -21.90 7.74
C THR A 6 -13.18 -20.83 6.69
N LYS A 7 -13.93 -19.78 7.07
CA LYS A 7 -14.23 -18.65 6.18
C LYS A 7 -12.96 -17.93 5.72
N TYR A 8 -11.99 -17.67 6.60
CA TYR A 8 -10.73 -17.03 6.20
C TYR A 8 -9.96 -17.85 5.16
N LYS A 9 -9.84 -19.16 5.36
CA LYS A 9 -9.17 -20.05 4.41
C LYS A 9 -9.87 -20.06 3.05
N GLU A 10 -11.21 -20.12 3.05
CA GLU A 10 -12.00 -20.05 1.81
C GLU A 10 -11.82 -18.72 1.09
N GLN A 11 -11.89 -17.60 1.80
CA GLN A 11 -11.69 -16.28 1.20
C GLN A 11 -10.27 -16.12 0.64
N LEU A 12 -9.24 -16.66 1.31
CA LEU A 12 -7.87 -16.68 0.77
C LEU A 12 -7.78 -17.54 -0.49
N HIS A 13 -8.32 -18.76 -0.44
CA HIS A 13 -8.30 -19.70 -1.57
C HIS A 13 -9.04 -19.14 -2.80
N ASN A 14 -10.08 -18.35 -2.59
CA ASN A 14 -10.86 -17.71 -3.65
C ASN A 14 -10.25 -16.37 -4.11
N GLY A 15 -9.14 -15.92 -3.52
CA GLY A 15 -8.52 -14.63 -3.84
C GLY A 15 -9.33 -13.42 -3.37
N ASN A 16 -10.28 -13.63 -2.47
CA ASN A 16 -11.18 -12.60 -1.95
C ASN A 16 -10.61 -11.92 -0.70
N LEU A 17 -9.67 -12.56 0.00
CA LEU A 17 -9.05 -12.00 1.20
C LEU A 17 -8.12 -10.83 0.88
N VAL A 18 -8.36 -9.67 1.51
CA VAL A 18 -7.48 -8.50 1.48
C VAL A 18 -6.94 -8.23 2.88
N LEU A 19 -5.63 -8.36 3.06
CA LEU A 19 -4.95 -8.03 4.31
C LEU A 19 -4.55 -6.55 4.34
N ARG A 20 -4.86 -5.84 5.43
CA ARG A 20 -4.43 -4.46 5.66
C ARG A 20 -3.51 -4.41 6.87
N THR A 21 -2.29 -3.93 6.70
CA THR A 21 -1.27 -3.91 7.74
C THR A 21 -0.59 -2.55 7.85
N ASP A 22 -0.03 -2.29 9.04
CA ASP A 22 0.72 -1.07 9.33
C ASP A 22 2.19 -1.17 8.89
N SER A 23 2.99 -0.19 9.31
CA SER A 23 4.40 -0.10 8.96
C SER A 23 5.24 -1.28 9.42
N GLY A 24 4.84 -2.04 10.45
CA GLY A 24 5.57 -3.22 10.91
C GLY A 24 5.69 -4.33 9.86
N PHE A 25 4.76 -4.35 8.89
CA PHE A 25 4.75 -5.29 7.77
C PHE A 25 5.35 -4.71 6.49
N GLY A 26 5.78 -3.45 6.50
CA GLY A 26 6.25 -2.72 5.32
C GLY A 26 7.74 -2.81 5.05
N SER A 27 8.46 -3.72 5.70
CA SER A 27 9.85 -4.03 5.36
C SER A 27 9.90 -4.90 4.11
N THR A 28 10.98 -4.82 3.32
CA THR A 28 11.15 -5.63 2.11
C THR A 28 10.95 -7.12 2.39
N VAL A 29 11.56 -7.63 3.46
CA VAL A 29 11.44 -9.03 3.90
C VAL A 29 9.99 -9.42 4.20
N ASN A 30 9.22 -8.54 4.84
CA ASN A 30 7.82 -8.84 5.16
C ASN A 30 6.93 -8.75 3.91
N VAL A 31 7.21 -7.83 3.00
CA VAL A 31 6.52 -7.74 1.70
C VAL A 31 6.76 -8.99 0.87
N GLU A 32 8.00 -9.49 0.80
CA GLU A 32 8.33 -10.75 0.11
C GLU A 32 7.56 -11.94 0.69
N LYS A 33 7.47 -12.03 2.03
CA LYS A 33 6.67 -13.05 2.71
C LYS A 33 5.17 -12.92 2.44
N LEU A 34 4.65 -11.70 2.27
CA LEU A 34 3.24 -11.51 1.89
C LEU A 34 2.99 -11.96 0.45
N LEU A 35 3.93 -11.69 -0.46
CA LEU A 35 3.83 -12.10 -1.87
C LEU A 35 3.95 -13.60 -2.08
N SER A 36 4.67 -14.31 -1.21
CA SER A 36 4.79 -15.76 -1.30
C SER A 36 3.50 -16.50 -0.92
N ILE A 37 2.49 -15.81 -0.35
CA ILE A 37 1.19 -16.40 -0.02
C ILE A 37 0.30 -16.36 -1.27
N PRO A 38 -0.04 -17.51 -1.89
CA PRO A 38 -0.81 -17.54 -3.12
C PRO A 38 -2.18 -16.90 -2.94
N LYS A 39 -2.61 -16.11 -3.93
CA LYS A 39 -3.92 -15.43 -3.99
C LYS A 39 -4.18 -14.43 -2.86
N LEU A 40 -3.23 -14.19 -1.96
CA LEU A 40 -3.35 -13.12 -0.97
C LEU A 40 -3.28 -11.77 -1.66
N ARG A 41 -4.26 -10.91 -1.37
CA ARG A 41 -4.20 -9.49 -1.73
C ARG A 41 -3.86 -8.68 -0.48
N PHE A 42 -3.03 -7.65 -0.59
CA PHE A 42 -2.69 -6.85 0.59
C PHE A 42 -2.48 -5.37 0.32
N PHE A 43 -2.60 -4.59 1.39
CA PHE A 43 -2.11 -3.22 1.52
C PHE A 43 -1.27 -3.13 2.79
N THR A 44 -0.01 -2.75 2.66
CA THR A 44 0.87 -2.50 3.81
C THR A 44 1.48 -1.11 3.73
N LYS A 45 1.56 -0.42 4.86
CA LYS A 45 2.27 0.85 4.94
C LYS A 45 3.77 0.57 4.91
N GLY A 46 4.53 1.27 4.08
CA GLY A 46 5.99 1.15 4.04
C GLY A 46 6.62 1.53 5.39
N TYR A 47 7.69 0.82 5.76
CA TYR A 47 8.35 0.98 7.05
C TYR A 47 8.99 2.37 7.24
N SER A 48 9.59 2.92 6.18
CA SER A 48 10.42 4.14 6.28
C SER A 48 9.73 5.40 5.75
N LYS A 49 9.43 6.32 6.66
CA LYS A 49 9.00 7.70 6.33
C LYS A 49 10.09 8.49 5.61
N ARG A 50 11.37 8.23 5.92
CA ARG A 50 12.52 8.91 5.29
C ARG A 50 12.68 8.52 3.82
N THR A 51 12.47 7.26 3.50
CA THR A 51 12.52 6.75 2.13
C THR A 51 11.41 7.37 1.29
N ALA A 52 10.18 7.39 1.80
CA ALA A 52 9.07 8.09 1.14
C ALA A 52 9.38 9.59 0.94
N SER A 53 9.95 10.23 1.96
CA SER A 53 10.31 11.64 1.92
C SER A 53 11.47 11.99 0.99
N ASN A 54 12.35 11.05 0.69
CA ASN A 54 13.44 11.28 -0.26
C ASN A 54 12.98 11.01 -1.69
N LEU A 55 12.21 9.94 -1.92
CA LEU A 55 11.66 9.60 -3.23
C LEU A 55 10.74 10.70 -3.80
N MET A 56 10.10 11.49 -2.94
CA MET A 56 9.14 12.51 -3.36
C MET A 56 9.75 13.87 -3.74
N LYS A 57 11.01 14.15 -3.36
CA LYS A 57 11.59 15.51 -3.51
C LYS A 57 11.62 15.98 -4.96
N ASP A 58 11.73 15.03 -5.87
CA ASP A 58 11.87 15.29 -7.30
C ASP A 58 10.53 15.14 -8.05
N ILE A 59 9.42 14.87 -7.33
CA ILE A 59 8.11 14.66 -7.93
C ILE A 59 7.29 15.94 -7.80
N HIS A 60 7.09 16.62 -8.95
CA HIS A 60 6.26 17.82 -9.00
C HIS A 60 4.81 17.52 -8.59
N TYR A 61 4.20 18.41 -7.79
CA TYR A 61 2.85 18.23 -7.25
C TYR A 61 1.80 17.94 -8.33
N SER A 62 1.93 18.54 -9.52
CA SER A 62 1.02 18.31 -10.66
C SER A 62 1.01 16.87 -11.19
N LYS A 63 1.94 16.02 -10.77
CA LYS A 63 1.98 14.60 -11.12
C LYS A 63 1.12 13.74 -10.18
N TYR A 64 0.72 14.28 -9.03
CA TYR A 64 -0.12 13.55 -8.09
C TYR A 64 -1.58 13.57 -8.52
N ASN A 65 -2.25 12.45 -8.31
CA ASN A 65 -3.69 12.34 -8.45
C ASN A 65 -4.36 12.60 -7.10
N GLN A 66 -5.43 13.37 -7.08
CA GLN A 66 -6.21 13.56 -5.86
C GLN A 66 -7.04 12.32 -5.57
N ALA A 67 -6.77 11.63 -4.46
CA ALA A 67 -7.53 10.46 -4.02
C ALA A 67 -8.62 10.81 -3.00
N ASP A 68 -8.44 11.91 -2.26
CA ASP A 68 -9.42 12.48 -1.32
C ASP A 68 -9.19 14.00 -1.20
N ARG A 69 -10.09 14.72 -0.53
CA ARG A 69 -10.00 16.18 -0.28
C ARG A 69 -8.62 16.61 0.24
N THR A 70 -8.01 15.80 1.09
CA THR A 70 -6.72 16.10 1.74
C THR A 70 -5.62 15.10 1.39
N ALA A 71 -5.87 14.13 0.49
CA ALA A 71 -4.93 13.07 0.15
C ALA A 71 -4.64 13.02 -1.36
N TYR A 72 -3.36 13.07 -1.67
CA TYR A 72 -2.82 13.02 -3.02
C TYR A 72 -1.92 11.81 -3.16
N VAL A 73 -2.01 11.11 -4.28
CA VAL A 73 -1.30 9.86 -4.51
C VAL A 73 -0.47 9.92 -5.79
N TYR A 74 0.70 9.31 -5.74
CA TYR A 74 1.56 9.11 -6.90
C TYR A 74 2.04 7.66 -6.93
N GLU A 75 1.83 6.97 -8.04
CA GLU A 75 2.30 5.60 -8.23
C GLU A 75 3.69 5.62 -8.84
N LEU A 76 4.65 5.00 -8.15
CA LEU A 76 5.97 4.75 -8.69
C LEU A 76 5.87 3.65 -9.76
N GLN A 77 6.80 3.65 -10.73
CA GLN A 77 6.82 2.62 -11.77
C GLN A 77 6.80 1.22 -11.15
N GLN A 78 5.88 0.38 -11.63
CA GLN A 78 5.67 -0.96 -11.09
C GLN A 78 6.92 -1.81 -11.23
N ASN A 79 7.20 -2.59 -10.19
CA ASN A 79 8.28 -3.57 -10.21
C ASN A 79 7.67 -4.92 -9.82
N ASN A 80 7.72 -5.90 -10.73
CA ASN A 80 7.32 -7.29 -10.48
C ASN A 80 5.91 -7.49 -9.87
N GLY A 81 4.90 -6.74 -10.33
CA GLY A 81 3.52 -6.88 -9.83
C GLY A 81 3.29 -6.27 -8.44
N ILE A 82 4.28 -5.56 -7.89
CA ILE A 82 4.16 -4.75 -6.68
C ILE A 82 3.99 -3.29 -7.08
N ARG A 83 3.02 -2.64 -6.46
CA ARG A 83 2.76 -1.21 -6.60
C ARG A 83 3.25 -0.49 -5.35
N TYR A 84 3.97 0.58 -5.59
CA TYR A 84 4.44 1.50 -4.57
C TYR A 84 3.75 2.84 -4.77
N ILE A 85 2.88 3.20 -3.84
CA ILE A 85 2.05 4.39 -3.93
C ILE A 85 2.51 5.37 -2.85
N ILE A 86 3.03 6.50 -3.27
CA ILE A 86 3.32 7.62 -2.38
C ILE A 86 1.99 8.29 -2.05
N VAL A 87 1.72 8.48 -0.76
CA VAL A 87 0.55 9.19 -0.25
C VAL A 87 1.02 10.46 0.45
N GLN A 88 0.63 11.60 -0.10
CA GLN A 88 0.80 12.93 0.47
C GLN A 88 -0.51 13.38 1.10
N MET A 89 -0.49 13.67 2.39
CA MET A 89 -1.66 14.14 3.13
C MET A 89 -1.42 15.53 3.71
N LEU A 90 -2.37 16.42 3.53
CA LEU A 90 -2.40 17.69 4.24
C LEU A 90 -3.00 17.49 5.63
N SER A 91 -2.20 17.68 6.68
CA SER A 91 -2.72 17.62 8.05
C SER A 91 -3.54 18.86 8.39
N SER A 92 -4.41 18.75 9.39
CA SER A 92 -5.22 19.87 9.92
C SER A 92 -4.38 21.07 10.39
N LYS A 93 -3.08 20.87 10.66
CA LYS A 93 -2.13 21.93 11.04
C LYS A 93 -1.39 22.54 9.84
N GLY A 94 -1.84 22.28 8.61
CA GLY A 94 -1.20 22.76 7.38
C GLY A 94 0.12 22.08 7.02
N LYS A 95 0.55 21.07 7.79
CA LYS A 95 1.79 20.33 7.51
C LYS A 95 1.54 19.16 6.57
N LEU A 96 2.39 19.01 5.56
CA LEU A 96 2.40 17.86 4.68
C LEU A 96 2.96 16.62 5.40
N LYS A 97 2.23 15.52 5.33
CA LYS A 97 2.66 14.21 5.81
C LYS A 97 2.78 13.27 4.63
N TYR A 98 3.82 12.45 4.66
CA TYR A 98 4.10 11.50 3.60
C TYR A 98 4.07 10.09 4.14
N SER A 99 3.56 9.18 3.33
CA SER A 99 3.57 7.75 3.61
C SER A 99 3.76 6.99 2.31
N LEU A 100 4.32 5.79 2.41
CA LEU A 100 4.39 4.85 1.31
C LEU A 100 3.35 3.77 1.56
N LEU A 101 2.61 3.39 0.55
CA LEU A 101 1.68 2.27 0.55
C LEU A 101 2.18 1.24 -0.46
N ILE A 102 2.23 -0.02 -0.07
CA ILE A 102 2.74 -1.12 -0.88
C ILE A 102 1.59 -2.13 -1.05
N THR A 103 1.32 -2.54 -2.29
CA THR A 103 0.23 -3.47 -2.60
C THR A 103 0.53 -4.32 -3.82
N ASN A 104 0.00 -5.52 -3.87
CA ASN A 104 0.00 -6.39 -5.06
C ASN A 104 -1.35 -6.36 -5.82
N ILE A 105 -2.27 -5.49 -5.43
CA ILE A 105 -3.57 -5.35 -6.10
C ILE A 105 -3.40 -4.42 -7.28
N SER A 106 -3.74 -4.88 -8.49
CA SER A 106 -3.65 -4.07 -9.71
C SER A 106 -4.43 -2.75 -9.59
N GLY A 107 -3.92 -1.70 -10.25
CA GLY A 107 -4.67 -0.47 -10.42
C GLY A 107 -5.89 -0.75 -11.29
N GLY A 108 -7.07 -0.29 -10.86
CA GLY A 108 -8.25 -0.29 -11.72
C GLY A 108 -7.95 0.59 -12.94
N ARG A 109 -8.23 0.05 -14.13
CA ARG A 109 -8.45 0.88 -15.32
C ARG A 109 -9.83 1.52 -15.21
#